data_AF-A0A358U3Z7-F1
#
_entry.id   AF-A0A358U3Z7-F1
#
_cell.length_a   1.000
_cell.length_b   1.000
_cell.length_c   1.000
_cell.angle_alpha   90.00
_cell.angle_beta   90.00
_cell.angle_gamma   90.00
#
_symmetry.space_group_name_H-M   'P 1'
#
loop_
_entity.id
_entity.type
_entity.pdbx_description
1 polymer ?
#
loop_
_entity_poly.entity_id
_entity_poly.type
_entity_poly.pdbx_seq_one_letter_code
_entity_poly.pdbx_strand_id
1 'polypeptide(L)'
;MCYFITVIAEEPIEEILISKNLTNYNIRIKEISNKVYHKIENKNYYQITRGCSCEFYADSKTNNETEIKKIIEAFFNKNDTLIFDIVLDNFQGQYDIGSDIVTIMKKHPQKNITIEEFLAKYPLGLSYNTVFIIKKASS
;
A
#
# COMPACT_ATOMS: atom_id res chain seq x y z
N MET A 1 -7.41 -12.89 9.52
CA MET A 1 -6.12 -12.20 9.30
C MET A 1 -6.39 -10.95 8.48
N CYS A 2 -5.97 -9.79 8.99
CA CYS A 2 -6.11 -8.49 8.36
C CYS A 2 -4.93 -8.21 7.44
N TYR A 3 -5.20 -7.74 6.23
CA TYR A 3 -4.19 -7.35 5.25
C TYR A 3 -4.30 -5.85 5.00
N PHE A 4 -3.19 -5.14 5.17
CA PHE A 4 -3.10 -3.71 4.94
C PHE A 4 -1.97 -3.42 3.97
N ILE A 5 -2.24 -2.58 2.97
CA ILE A 5 -1.20 -1.98 2.14
C ILE A 5 -1.06 -0.53 2.59
N THR A 6 0.10 -0.21 3.15
CA THR A 6 0.49 1.18 3.38
C THR A 6 1.32 1.63 2.19
N VAL A 7 0.97 2.77 1.62
CA VAL A 7 1.69 3.40 0.52
C VAL A 7 2.21 4.74 0.98
N ILE A 8 3.51 4.95 0.79
CA ILE A 8 4.18 6.23 1.02
C ILE A 8 4.57 6.80 -0.33
N ALA A 9 4.13 8.03 -0.58
CA ALA A 9 4.29 8.74 -1.84
C ALA A 9 4.96 10.11 -1.60
N GLU A 10 5.59 10.66 -2.64
CA GLU A 10 6.14 12.02 -2.64
C GLU A 10 5.03 13.03 -2.86
N GLU A 11 4.32 12.86 -3.97
CA GLU A 11 3.24 13.73 -4.39
C GLU A 11 1.90 13.22 -3.84
N PRO A 12 1.00 14.13 -3.43
CA PRO A 12 -0.33 13.74 -3.05
C PRO A 12 -1.09 13.20 -4.27
N ILE A 13 -1.94 12.21 -4.04
CA ILE A 13 -2.77 11.65 -5.11
C ILE A 13 -4.16 12.25 -5.05
N GLU A 14 -4.60 12.81 -6.18
CA GLU A 14 -5.96 13.29 -6.32
C GLU A 14 -6.95 12.14 -6.12
N GLU A 15 -7.91 12.35 -5.21
CA GLU A 15 -8.98 11.39 -4.89
C GLU A 15 -9.80 10.97 -6.13
N ILE A 16 -9.79 11.80 -7.17
CA ILE A 16 -10.43 11.50 -8.46
C ILE A 16 -9.74 10.37 -9.25
N LEU A 17 -8.41 10.22 -9.12
CA LEU A 17 -7.66 9.13 -9.75
C LEU A 17 -7.93 7.79 -9.05
N ILE A 18 -8.26 7.85 -7.77
CA ILE A 18 -8.63 6.70 -6.96
C ILE A 18 -10.04 6.24 -7.30
N SER A 19 -11.01 7.16 -7.32
CA SER A 19 -12.42 6.86 -7.59
C SER A 19 -12.71 6.41 -9.03
N LYS A 20 -11.98 6.91 -10.04
CA LYS A 20 -12.13 6.48 -11.44
C LYS A 20 -11.74 5.01 -11.70
N ASN A 21 -10.83 4.46 -10.89
CA ASN A 21 -10.33 3.09 -11.04
C ASN A 21 -11.13 2.05 -10.24
N LEU A 22 -12.11 2.50 -9.45
CA LEU A 22 -12.93 1.67 -8.58
C LEU A 22 -14.32 1.47 -9.21
N THR A 23 -14.42 0.66 -10.26
CA THR A 23 -15.72 0.35 -10.89
C THR A 23 -16.54 -0.64 -10.08
N ASN A 24 -15.93 -1.32 -9.11
CA ASN A 24 -16.61 -2.33 -8.32
C ASN A 24 -15.81 -2.60 -7.02
N TYR A 25 -16.51 -2.98 -5.95
CA TYR A 25 -15.95 -3.53 -4.71
C TYR A 25 -15.24 -2.56 -3.76
N ASN A 26 -15.86 -2.33 -2.58
CA ASN A 26 -15.31 -2.35 -1.22
C ASN A 26 -13.85 -1.94 -0.94
N ILE A 27 -13.06 -1.32 -1.82
CA ILE A 27 -11.71 -0.84 -1.54
C ILE A 27 -11.82 0.61 -1.09
N ARG A 28 -11.15 0.94 0.02
CA ARG A 28 -11.07 2.28 0.57
C ARG A 28 -9.61 2.69 0.63
N ILE A 29 -9.28 3.81 0.00
CA ILE A 29 -8.00 4.48 0.17
C ILE A 29 -8.22 5.63 1.13
N LYS A 30 -7.43 5.67 2.19
CA LYS A 30 -7.51 6.70 3.21
C LYS A 30 -6.17 7.38 3.33
N GLU A 31 -6.14 8.70 3.18
CA GLU A 31 -4.97 9.46 3.58
C GLU A 31 -4.84 9.44 5.11
N ILE A 32 -3.65 9.08 5.60
CA ILE A 32 -3.34 8.95 7.02
C ILE A 32 -2.13 9.80 7.44
N SER A 33 -1.66 10.71 6.59
CA SER A 33 -0.49 11.57 6.85
C SER A 33 -0.52 12.26 8.22
N ASN A 34 -1.70 12.74 8.64
CA ASN A 34 -1.91 13.43 9.94
C ASN A 34 -1.96 12.50 11.15
N LYS A 35 -1.88 11.18 10.93
CA LYS A 35 -1.98 10.16 11.98
C LYS A 35 -0.64 9.44 12.22
N VAL A 36 0.34 9.64 11.35
CA VAL A 36 1.67 9.05 11.47
C VAL A 36 2.53 9.91 12.40
N TYR A 37 2.99 9.33 13.52
CA TYR A 37 3.79 10.06 14.52
C TYR A 37 5.21 10.40 14.03
N HIS A 38 5.92 9.43 13.47
CA HIS A 38 7.28 9.61 12.95
C HIS A 38 7.25 9.52 11.43
N LYS A 39 6.94 10.65 10.79
CA LYS A 39 6.90 10.76 9.33
C LYS A 39 8.29 11.03 8.76
N ILE A 40 8.52 10.48 7.57
CA ILE A 40 9.52 10.99 6.65
C ILE A 40 8.99 12.33 6.15
N GLU A 41 9.81 13.37 6.26
CA GLU A 41 9.42 14.70 5.81
C GLU A 41 9.10 14.70 4.31
N ASN A 42 8.14 15.55 3.91
CA ASN A 42 7.71 15.71 2.52
C ASN A 42 7.20 14.42 1.86
N LYS A 43 6.58 13.53 2.64
CA LYS A 43 5.89 12.35 2.14
C LYS A 43 4.42 12.34 2.55
N ASN A 44 3.60 11.77 1.69
CA ASN A 44 2.18 11.54 1.88
C ASN A 44 1.93 10.06 2.17
N TYR A 45 0.99 9.78 3.07
CA TYR A 45 0.74 8.43 3.58
C TYR A 45 -0.68 8.00 3.29
N TYR A 46 -0.81 6.84 2.67
CA TYR A 46 -2.10 6.28 2.28
C TYR A 46 -2.22 4.85 2.76
N GLN A 47 -3.42 4.51 3.23
CA GLN A 47 -3.78 3.14 3.56
C GLN A 47 -4.81 2.65 2.56
N ILE A 48 -4.52 1.53 1.90
CA ILE A 48 -5.47 0.83 1.02
C ILE A 48 -6.04 -0.34 1.82
N THR A 49 -7.36 -0.32 2.02
CA THR A 49 -8.10 -1.28 2.86
C THR A 49 -9.34 -1.79 2.14
N ARG A 50 -9.94 -2.89 2.63
CA ARG A 50 -11.26 -3.35 2.19
C ARG A 50 -12.32 -2.98 3.25
N GLY A 51 -13.41 -2.35 2.84
CA GLY A 51 -14.40 -1.67 3.67
C GLY A 51 -15.29 -2.56 4.54
N CYS A 52 -15.44 -3.86 4.23
CA CYS A 52 -16.30 -4.77 5.00
C CYS A 52 -15.56 -5.97 5.61
N SER A 53 -14.27 -6.14 5.34
CA SER A 53 -13.49 -7.25 5.89
C SER A 53 -12.01 -6.88 5.96
N CYS A 54 -11.39 -7.20 7.08
CA CYS A 54 -9.93 -7.31 7.20
C CYS A 54 -9.29 -8.24 6.14
N GLU A 55 -10.10 -9.10 5.54
CA GLU A 55 -9.67 -10.14 4.64
C GLU A 55 -9.37 -9.56 3.24
N PHE A 56 -8.11 -9.24 2.95
CA PHE A 56 -7.60 -9.58 1.62
C PHE A 56 -7.20 -11.04 1.71
N TYR A 57 -8.17 -11.94 1.58
CA TYR A 57 -7.83 -13.34 1.46
C TYR A 57 -7.08 -13.56 0.14
N ALA A 58 -6.18 -14.52 0.18
CA ALA A 58 -5.54 -15.15 -0.97
C ALA A 58 -6.53 -15.86 -1.92
N ASP A 59 -7.84 -15.64 -1.79
CA ASP A 59 -8.82 -16.16 -2.73
C ASP A 59 -8.95 -15.19 -3.91
N SER A 60 -8.53 -15.67 -5.09
CA SER A 60 -8.57 -14.95 -6.37
C SER A 60 -9.98 -14.46 -6.73
N LYS A 61 -11.04 -15.01 -6.12
CA LYS A 61 -12.42 -14.58 -6.32
C LYS A 61 -12.78 -13.29 -5.59
N THR A 62 -12.04 -12.87 -4.57
CA THR A 62 -12.44 -11.76 -3.68
C THR A 62 -11.38 -10.69 -3.42
N ASN A 63 -10.14 -10.90 -3.89
CA ASN A 63 -9.00 -10.02 -3.58
C ASN A 63 -9.04 -8.66 -4.31
N ASN A 64 -9.90 -8.44 -5.32
CA ASN A 64 -9.88 -7.22 -6.15
C ASN A 64 -8.47 -6.91 -6.70
N GLU A 65 -7.74 -7.96 -7.03
CA GLU A 65 -6.32 -7.90 -7.39
C GLU A 65 -6.07 -6.91 -8.54
N THR A 66 -6.92 -6.97 -9.57
CA THR A 66 -6.85 -6.10 -10.74
C THR A 66 -7.02 -4.62 -10.35
N GLU A 67 -7.97 -4.29 -9.49
CA GLU A 67 -8.23 -2.93 -9.03
C GLU A 67 -7.06 -2.39 -8.20
N ILE A 68 -6.50 -3.21 -7.31
CA ILE A 68 -5.36 -2.83 -6.48
C ILE A 68 -4.11 -2.63 -7.33
N LYS A 69 -3.87 -3.49 -8.34
CA LYS A 69 -2.78 -3.30 -9.30
C LYS A 69 -2.90 -1.97 -10.03
N LYS A 70 -4.10 -1.62 -10.53
CA LYS A 70 -4.35 -0.32 -11.18
C LYS A 70 -4.15 0.86 -10.24
N ILE A 71 -4.56 0.74 -8.98
CA ILE A 71 -4.29 1.76 -7.97
C ILE A 71 -2.79 1.93 -7.81
N ILE A 72 -2.05 0.85 -7.59
CA ILE A 72 -0.60 0.87 -7.39
C ILE A 72 0.14 1.46 -8.60
N GLU A 73 -0.29 1.13 -9.82
CA GLU A 73 0.19 1.76 -11.06
C GLU A 73 -0.11 3.26 -11.10
N ALA A 74 -1.31 3.69 -10.71
CA ALA A 74 -1.67 5.10 -10.66
C ALA A 74 -0.83 5.86 -9.62
N PHE A 75 -0.57 5.25 -8.47
CA PHE A 75 0.39 5.76 -7.48
C PHE A 75 1.78 5.93 -8.12
N PHE A 76 2.23 4.92 -8.87
CA PHE A 76 3.58 4.90 -9.41
C PHE A 76 3.75 5.93 -10.54
N ASN A 77 2.75 6.09 -11.40
CA ASN A 77 2.81 7.06 -12.50
C ASN A 77 3.01 8.50 -12.00
N LYS A 78 2.54 8.83 -10.79
CA LYS A 78 2.63 10.17 -10.20
C LYS A 78 3.85 10.40 -9.30
N ASN A 79 4.58 9.35 -8.95
CA ASN A 79 5.67 9.42 -7.97
C ASN A 79 6.95 8.83 -8.55
N ASP A 80 8.11 9.39 -8.19
CA ASP A 80 9.40 8.83 -8.61
C ASP A 80 9.84 7.72 -7.66
N THR A 81 9.43 7.80 -6.40
CA THR A 81 9.60 6.73 -5.42
C THR A 81 8.29 6.41 -4.73
N LEU A 82 7.98 5.11 -4.66
CA LEU A 82 6.93 4.57 -3.80
C LEU A 82 7.53 3.59 -2.79
N ILE A 83 7.03 3.66 -1.56
CA ILE A 83 7.35 2.68 -0.52
C ILE A 83 6.05 1.98 -0.14
N PHE A 84 6.06 0.66 -0.28
CA PHE A 84 4.95 -0.21 0.09
C PHE A 84 5.32 -1.01 1.32
N ASP A 85 4.39 -1.09 2.26
CA ASP A 85 4.46 -2.05 3.34
C ASP A 85 3.21 -2.93 3.30
N ILE A 86 3.43 -4.24 3.33
CA ILE A 86 2.39 -5.26 3.28
C ILE A 86 2.43 -6.03 4.58
N VAL A 87 1.43 -5.81 5.42
CA VAL A 87 1.40 -6.39 6.77
C VAL A 87 0.24 -7.34 6.91
N LEU A 88 0.56 -8.53 7.42
CA LEU A 88 -0.42 -9.48 7.93
C LEU A 88 -0.54 -9.29 9.43
N ASP A 89 -1.66 -8.74 9.87
CA ASP A 89 -1.96 -8.61 11.30
C ASP A 89 -3.18 -9.45 11.66
N ASN A 90 -3.11 -10.21 12.76
CA ASN A 90 -4.25 -10.95 13.28
C ASN A 90 -5.15 -10.10 14.17
N PHE A 91 -4.73 -8.90 14.57
CA PHE A 91 -5.55 -7.98 15.35
C PHE A 91 -6.45 -7.15 14.44
N GLN A 92 -7.75 -7.46 14.47
CA GLN A 92 -8.80 -6.61 13.93
C GLN A 92 -8.72 -5.21 14.57
N GLY A 93 -8.14 -4.25 13.86
CA GLY A 93 -8.24 -2.84 14.19
C GLY A 93 -7.18 -2.25 15.12
N GLN A 94 -6.07 -2.95 15.39
CA GLN A 94 -4.91 -2.40 16.13
C GLN A 94 -3.59 -2.47 15.36
N TYR A 95 -3.63 -2.45 14.02
CA TYR A 95 -2.58 -1.72 13.32
C TYR A 95 -2.80 -0.26 13.68
N ASP A 96 -2.29 0.13 14.84
CA ASP A 96 -2.38 1.46 15.38
C ASP A 96 -2.02 2.38 14.23
N ILE A 97 -2.96 3.19 13.75
CA ILE A 97 -2.75 4.02 12.54
C ILE A 97 -1.69 5.11 12.84
N GLY A 98 -1.25 5.18 14.11
CA GLY A 98 -0.02 5.80 14.58
C GLY A 98 1.22 4.90 14.57
N SER A 99 1.23 3.80 13.82
CA SER A 99 2.40 2.96 13.69
C SER A 99 3.51 3.78 13.06
N ASP A 100 4.61 3.82 13.79
CA ASP A 100 5.81 4.50 13.39
C ASP A 100 6.35 3.80 12.13
N ILE A 101 6.02 4.34 10.96
CA ILE A 101 6.42 3.79 9.67
C ILE A 101 7.95 3.72 9.55
N VAL A 102 8.67 4.60 10.25
CA VAL A 102 10.14 4.52 10.38
C VAL A 102 10.53 3.30 11.21
N THR A 103 9.80 3.00 12.28
CA THR A 103 9.96 1.76 13.05
C THR A 103 9.60 0.53 12.22
N ILE A 104 8.56 0.55 11.40
CA ILE A 104 8.22 -0.54 10.46
C ILE A 104 9.36 -0.74 9.46
N MET A 105 9.83 0.34 8.81
CA MET A 105 10.95 0.30 7.88
C MET A 105 12.27 -0.17 8.53
N LYS A 106 12.43 0.00 9.84
CA LYS A 106 13.58 -0.51 10.61
C LYS A 106 13.40 -1.97 11.04
N LYS A 107 12.17 -2.40 11.34
CA LYS A 107 11.86 -3.76 11.83
C LYS A 107 11.76 -4.78 10.70
N HIS A 108 11.33 -4.35 9.53
CA HIS A 108 11.10 -5.22 8.39
C HIS A 108 12.26 -5.15 7.39
N PRO A 109 12.64 -6.28 6.76
CA PRO A 109 13.59 -6.26 5.67
C PRO A 109 13.08 -5.34 4.54
N GLN A 110 14.00 -4.56 3.97
CA GLN A 110 13.71 -3.70 2.83
C GLN A 110 14.14 -4.38 1.54
N LYS A 111 13.29 -4.29 0.51
CA LYS A 111 13.56 -4.88 -0.80
C LYS A 111 13.30 -3.86 -1.89
N ASN A 112 14.34 -3.54 -2.67
CA ASN A 112 14.16 -2.81 -3.92
C ASN A 112 13.61 -3.77 -4.99
N ILE A 113 12.57 -3.36 -5.69
CA ILE A 113 11.87 -4.14 -6.71
C ILE A 113 11.31 -3.19 -7.78
N THR A 114 11.19 -3.63 -9.04
CA THR A 114 10.52 -2.80 -10.06
C THR A 114 8.99 -2.85 -9.89
N ILE A 115 8.27 -1.91 -10.50
CA ILE A 115 6.81 -1.91 -10.46
C ILE A 115 6.25 -3.17 -11.14
N GLU A 116 6.84 -3.59 -12.26
CA GLU A 116 6.43 -4.78 -13.01
C GLU A 116 6.62 -6.04 -12.17
N GLU A 117 7.76 -6.17 -11.49
CA GLU A 117 8.04 -7.28 -10.60
C GLU A 117 7.09 -7.31 -9.39
N PHE A 118 6.77 -6.14 -8.82
CA PHE A 118 5.84 -6.03 -7.71
C PHE A 118 4.44 -6.47 -8.15
N LEU A 119 3.93 -5.93 -9.27
CA LEU A 119 2.61 -6.24 -9.81
C LEU A 119 2.50 -7.71 -10.24
N ALA A 120 3.56 -8.31 -10.79
CA ALA A 120 3.57 -9.73 -11.16
C ALA A 120 3.45 -10.65 -9.95
N LYS A 121 3.99 -10.24 -8.79
CA LYS A 121 4.00 -11.03 -7.55
C LYS A 121 2.79 -10.74 -6.65
N TYR A 122 2.18 -9.57 -6.74
CA TYR A 122 1.02 -9.22 -5.94
C TYR A 122 -0.19 -10.14 -6.26
N PRO A 123 -0.94 -10.65 -5.24
CA PRO A 123 -0.72 -10.49 -3.80
C PRO A 123 0.13 -11.62 -3.17
N LEU A 124 0.16 -12.81 -3.77
CA LEU A 124 0.63 -14.05 -3.13
C LEU A 124 2.13 -14.31 -3.22
N GLY A 125 2.81 -13.74 -4.21
CA GLY A 125 4.25 -13.86 -4.41
C GLY A 125 5.06 -12.82 -3.64
N LEU A 126 4.41 -11.93 -2.89
CA LEU A 126 5.07 -10.92 -2.06
C LEU A 126 5.28 -11.48 -0.65
N SER A 127 6.49 -11.31 -0.13
CA SER A 127 6.79 -11.60 1.27
C SER A 127 6.03 -10.62 2.16
N TYR A 128 5.20 -11.13 3.05
CA TYR A 128 4.56 -10.34 4.09
C TYR A 128 5.60 -9.79 5.07
N ASN A 129 5.28 -8.71 5.79
CA ASN A 129 6.17 -8.08 6.77
C ASN A 129 7.51 -7.67 6.14
N THR A 130 7.46 -7.18 4.90
CA THR A 130 8.60 -6.71 4.10
C THR A 130 8.22 -5.36 3.52
N VAL A 131 9.16 -4.40 3.57
CA VAL A 131 8.99 -3.10 2.95
C VAL A 131 9.56 -3.15 1.54
N PHE A 132 8.72 -2.90 0.54
CA PHE A 132 9.10 -2.82 -0.86
C PHE A 132 9.33 -1.37 -1.25
N ILE A 133 10.49 -1.10 -1.85
CA ILE A 133 10.84 0.23 -2.35
C ILE A 133 10.88 0.14 -3.87
N ILE A 134 10.00 0.90 -4.53
CA ILE A 134 9.87 0.96 -5.98
C ILE A 134 10.31 2.35 -6.42
N LYS A 135 11.34 2.41 -7.25
CA LYS A 135 11.85 3.67 -7.82
C LYS A 135 11.65 3.64 -9.32
N LYS A 136 11.22 4.77 -9.91
CA LYS A 136 11.35 4.97 -11.35
C LYS A 136 12.82 4.96 -11.71
N ALA A 137 13.13 4.38 -12.86
CA ALA A 137 14.46 4.55 -13.44
C ALA A 137 14.67 6.04 -13.68
N SER A 138 15.75 6.59 -13.12
CA SER A 138 16.17 7.96 -13.40
C SER A 138 16.37 8.09 -14.91
N SER A 139 15.56 8.95 -15.54
CA SER A 139 15.75 9.33 -16.96
C SER A 139 16.87 10.35 -17.07
#